data_AF-A0A8X8XPB8-F1
#
_entry.id   AF-A0A8X8XPB8-F1
#
_cell.length_a   1.000
_cell.length_b   1.000
_cell.length_c   1.000
_cell.angle_alpha   90.00
_cell.angle_beta   90.00
_cell.angle_gamma   90.00
#
_symmetry.space_group_name_H-M   'P 1'
#
loop_
_entity.id
_entity.type
_entity.pdbx_description
1 polymer ?
#
loop_
_entity_poly.entity_id
_entity_poly.type
_entity_poly.pdbx_seq_one_letter_code
_entity_poly.pdbx_strand_id
1 'polypeptide(L)'
;MEAMQGQTIDVIKRMKEITLVMKTPEQVLESQGVTPQDVEDMLDELQEHVESIDNANDLHSIGGLAPLLDYLRNSHPNIRAKAADVVSTVVQNNHRSQQLVMEANGMEPLLTNFTSDPDVTVRTKALGAISSLIRHNKSGIADFRLANGYAALRDAVGSESVRFQRKALNLIHYLARIAQTLVSYPSLFPRIMMHLASSEDSDVREAALRSLLDLARDRSEKPDT
;
A
#
# COMPACT_ATOMS: atom_id res chain seq x y z
N MET A 1 11.11 31.49 -13.60
CA MET A 1 9.85 30.79 -13.97
C MET A 1 10.05 29.83 -15.14
N GLU A 2 10.85 30.19 -16.16
CA GLU A 2 11.09 29.31 -17.33
C GLU A 2 11.84 28.01 -17.02
N ALA A 3 12.83 28.01 -16.12
CA ALA A 3 13.59 26.81 -15.77
C ALA A 3 12.74 25.72 -15.07
N MET A 4 11.79 26.13 -14.20
CA MET A 4 10.89 25.21 -13.53
C MET A 4 9.86 24.62 -14.51
N GLN A 5 9.33 25.42 -15.44
CA GLN A 5 8.43 24.92 -16.49
C GLN A 5 9.13 23.94 -17.44
N GLY A 6 10.39 24.20 -17.81
CA GLY A 6 11.18 23.30 -18.65
C GLY A 6 11.41 21.93 -18.00
N GLN A 7 11.73 21.91 -16.70
CA GLN A 7 11.90 20.66 -15.94
C GLN A 7 10.58 19.88 -15.82
N THR A 8 9.45 20.54 -15.55
CA THR A 8 8.14 19.87 -15.48
C THR A 8 7.73 19.23 -16.82
N ILE A 9 7.99 19.90 -17.95
CA ILE A 9 7.68 19.37 -19.28
C ILE A 9 8.48 18.10 -19.57
N ASP A 10 9.75 18.05 -19.15
CA ASP A 10 10.62 16.89 -19.37
C ASP A 10 10.17 15.69 -18.53
N VAL A 11 9.78 15.92 -17.27
CA VAL A 11 9.24 14.86 -16.39
C VAL A 11 7.94 14.27 -16.96
N ILE A 12 6.97 15.10 -17.38
CA ILE A 12 5.71 14.59 -17.96
C ILE A 12 5.99 13.79 -19.23
N LYS A 13 6.92 14.26 -20.08
CA LYS A 13 7.33 13.52 -21.27
C LYS A 13 7.91 12.16 -20.89
N ARG A 14 8.80 12.10 -19.90
CA ARG A 14 9.41 10.85 -19.44
C ARG A 14 8.38 9.90 -18.84
N MET A 15 7.45 10.39 -18.03
CA MET A 15 6.34 9.59 -17.49
C MET A 15 5.43 9.01 -18.60
N LYS A 16 5.27 9.71 -19.73
CA LYS A 16 4.54 9.18 -20.89
C LYS A 16 5.29 8.04 -21.58
N GLU A 17 6.62 8.13 -21.66
CA GLU A 17 7.47 7.04 -22.19
C GLU A 17 7.37 5.80 -21.31
N ILE A 18 7.51 5.96 -19.99
CA ILE A 18 7.29 4.90 -18.99
C ILE A 18 5.89 4.29 -19.13
N THR A 19 4.86 5.14 -19.26
CA THR A 19 3.48 4.69 -19.47
C THR A 19 3.33 3.86 -20.75
N LEU A 20 4.05 4.20 -21.82
CA LEU A 20 4.05 3.43 -23.06
C LEU A 20 4.69 2.05 -22.87
N VAL A 21 5.80 1.99 -22.14
CA VAL A 21 6.44 0.71 -21.76
C VAL A 21 5.45 -0.15 -20.97
N MET A 22 4.78 0.41 -19.96
CA MET A 22 3.79 -0.34 -19.16
C MET A 22 2.57 -0.84 -19.96
N LYS A 23 2.23 -0.17 -21.07
CA LYS A 23 1.15 -0.60 -21.97
C LYS A 23 1.60 -1.62 -23.01
N THR A 24 2.90 -1.83 -23.16
CA THR A 24 3.45 -2.74 -24.15
C THR A 24 3.33 -4.18 -23.61
N PRO A 25 2.81 -5.14 -24.40
CA PRO A 25 2.73 -6.53 -23.96
C PRO A 25 4.09 -7.10 -23.56
N GLU A 26 4.14 -7.90 -22.50
CA GLU A 26 5.36 -8.50 -21.95
C GLU A 26 6.20 -9.23 -23.01
N GLN A 27 5.55 -9.99 -23.90
CA GLN A 27 6.25 -10.72 -24.98
C GLN A 27 6.94 -9.78 -25.98
N VAL A 28 6.37 -8.59 -26.19
CA VAL A 28 6.96 -7.58 -27.08
C VAL A 28 8.16 -6.94 -26.39
N LEU A 29 8.06 -6.63 -25.09
CA LEU A 29 9.17 -6.12 -24.29
C LEU A 29 10.35 -7.11 -24.28
N GLU A 30 10.08 -8.39 -24.02
CA GLU A 30 11.09 -9.45 -24.07
C GLU A 30 11.74 -9.57 -25.46
N SER A 31 10.96 -9.49 -26.53
CA SER A 31 11.49 -9.53 -27.90
C SER A 31 12.40 -8.34 -28.25
N GLN A 32 12.21 -7.22 -27.55
CA GLN A 32 13.04 -6.01 -27.66
C GLN A 32 14.25 -6.03 -26.72
N GLY A 33 14.44 -7.11 -25.96
CA GLY A 33 15.54 -7.26 -25.02
C GLY A 33 15.32 -6.54 -23.69
N VAL A 34 14.10 -6.08 -23.40
CA VAL A 34 13.75 -5.49 -22.10
C VAL A 34 13.61 -6.62 -21.08
N THR A 35 14.43 -6.57 -20.04
CA THR A 35 14.45 -7.56 -18.97
C THR A 35 13.50 -7.17 -17.82
N PRO A 36 13.14 -8.10 -16.93
CA PRO A 36 12.40 -7.76 -15.72
C PRO A 36 13.10 -6.72 -14.85
N GLN A 37 14.45 -6.74 -14.80
CA GLN A 37 15.23 -5.73 -14.08
C GLN A 37 15.07 -4.34 -14.69
N ASP A 38 15.06 -4.22 -16.02
CA ASP A 38 14.82 -2.92 -16.68
C ASP A 38 13.44 -2.35 -16.35
N VAL A 39 12.44 -3.24 -16.19
CA VAL A 39 11.10 -2.84 -15.76
C VAL A 39 11.09 -2.42 -14.29
N GLU A 40 11.83 -3.10 -13.41
CA GLU A 40 12.00 -2.69 -12.01
C GLU A 40 12.64 -1.30 -11.91
N ASP A 41 13.74 -1.06 -12.64
CA ASP A 41 14.46 0.22 -12.65
C ASP A 41 13.57 1.34 -13.21
N MET A 42 12.77 1.04 -14.23
CA MET A 42 11.77 1.98 -14.78
C MET A 42 10.65 2.31 -13.78
N LEU A 43 10.21 1.34 -12.97
CA LEU A 43 9.23 1.61 -11.92
C LEU A 43 9.82 2.43 -10.76
N ASP A 44 11.11 2.25 -10.45
CA ASP A 44 11.83 3.08 -9.49
C ASP A 44 11.91 4.53 -9.98
N GLU A 45 12.26 4.73 -11.25
CA GLU A 45 12.24 6.06 -11.86
C GLU A 45 10.84 6.69 -11.81
N LEU A 46 9.80 5.91 -12.12
CA LEU A 46 8.42 6.39 -12.01
C LEU A 46 8.07 6.79 -10.57
N GLN A 47 8.53 6.01 -9.57
CA GLN A 47 8.31 6.29 -8.17
C GLN A 47 8.86 7.66 -7.76
N GLU A 48 10.09 7.96 -8.17
CA GLU A 48 10.73 9.27 -7.92
C GLU A 48 9.91 10.42 -8.53
N HIS A 49 9.44 10.26 -9.78
CA HIS A 49 8.64 11.29 -10.43
C HIS A 49 7.32 11.56 -9.71
N VAL A 50 6.62 10.51 -9.24
CA VAL A 50 5.31 10.62 -8.59
C VAL A 50 5.37 10.98 -7.10
N GLU A 51 6.56 11.21 -6.53
CA GLU A 51 6.68 11.84 -5.20
C GLU A 51 6.06 13.26 -5.20
N SER A 52 6.08 13.94 -6.35
CA SER A 52 5.32 15.17 -6.55
C SER A 52 3.82 14.86 -6.71
N ILE A 53 3.00 15.51 -5.89
CA ILE A 53 1.53 15.39 -5.93
C ILE A 53 0.97 15.74 -7.33
N ASP A 54 1.56 16.73 -7.99
CA ASP A 54 1.13 17.14 -9.34
C ASP A 54 1.40 16.01 -10.35
N ASN A 55 2.62 15.43 -10.33
CA ASN A 55 2.99 14.32 -11.19
C ASN A 55 2.14 13.06 -10.89
N ALA A 56 1.89 12.76 -9.62
CA ALA A 56 1.01 11.67 -9.23
C ALA A 56 -0.40 11.82 -9.83
N ASN A 57 -0.94 13.05 -9.84
CA ASN A 57 -2.23 13.33 -10.46
C ASN A 57 -2.16 13.28 -12.01
N ASP A 58 -1.06 13.75 -12.59
CA ASP A 58 -0.83 13.70 -14.04
C ASP A 58 -0.65 12.28 -14.56
N LEU A 59 -0.12 11.35 -13.75
CA LEU A 59 -0.01 9.93 -14.11
C LEU A 59 -1.36 9.34 -14.57
N HIS A 60 -2.44 9.71 -13.89
CA HIS A 60 -3.78 9.30 -14.33
C HIS A 60 -4.16 9.99 -15.66
N SER A 61 -3.94 11.30 -15.76
CA SER A 61 -4.29 12.11 -16.94
C SER A 61 -3.57 11.65 -18.22
N ILE A 62 -2.33 11.15 -18.11
CA ILE A 62 -1.58 10.56 -19.23
C ILE A 62 -1.91 9.08 -19.47
N GLY A 63 -2.82 8.51 -18.68
CA GLY A 63 -3.28 7.13 -18.79
C GLY A 63 -2.28 6.09 -18.28
N GLY A 64 -1.43 6.44 -17.33
CA GLY A 64 -0.45 5.55 -16.70
C GLY A 64 -0.96 4.84 -15.44
N LEU A 65 -2.08 5.28 -14.84
CA LEU A 65 -2.64 4.64 -13.64
C LEU A 65 -3.11 3.20 -13.91
N ALA A 66 -3.92 2.99 -14.96
CA ALA A 66 -4.44 1.66 -15.28
C ALA A 66 -3.34 0.61 -15.51
N PRO A 67 -2.32 0.85 -16.38
CA PRO A 67 -1.26 -0.13 -16.58
C PRO A 67 -0.40 -0.33 -15.33
N LEU A 68 -0.20 0.70 -14.49
CA LEU A 68 0.46 0.53 -13.19
C LEU A 68 -0.32 -0.44 -12.28
N LEU A 69 -1.65 -0.35 -12.26
CA LEU A 69 -2.48 -1.28 -11.49
C LEU A 69 -2.47 -2.70 -12.08
N ASP A 70 -2.36 -2.84 -13.41
CA ASP A 70 -2.20 -4.15 -14.04
C ASP A 70 -0.88 -4.83 -13.67
N TYR A 71 0.19 -4.04 -13.47
CA TYR A 71 1.50 -4.54 -13.02
C TYR A 71 1.47 -5.14 -11.61
N LEU A 72 0.44 -4.86 -10.80
CA LEU A 72 0.20 -5.58 -9.54
C LEU A 72 -0.10 -7.07 -9.76
N ARG A 73 -0.43 -7.50 -10.99
CA ARG A 73 -0.66 -8.90 -11.37
C ARG A 73 0.46 -9.49 -12.23
N ASN A 74 1.61 -8.80 -12.31
CA ASN A 74 2.74 -9.24 -13.12
C ASN A 74 3.28 -10.62 -12.66
N SER A 75 3.86 -11.38 -13.59
CA SER A 75 4.47 -12.69 -13.35
C SER A 75 5.62 -12.63 -12.32
N HIS A 76 6.39 -11.54 -12.33
CA HIS A 76 7.55 -11.33 -11.47
C HIS A 76 7.17 -10.69 -10.12
N PRO A 77 7.56 -11.30 -8.97
CA PRO A 77 7.23 -10.77 -7.65
C PRO A 77 7.83 -9.38 -7.41
N ASN A 78 9.06 -9.13 -7.86
CA ASN A 78 9.68 -7.82 -7.69
C ASN A 78 8.91 -6.71 -8.42
N ILE A 79 8.44 -6.95 -9.64
CA ILE A 79 7.61 -5.99 -10.39
C ILE A 79 6.30 -5.73 -9.65
N ARG A 80 5.62 -6.77 -9.12
CA ARG A 80 4.42 -6.58 -8.27
C ARG A 80 4.72 -5.74 -7.03
N ALA A 81 5.85 -5.98 -6.37
CA ALA A 81 6.27 -5.24 -5.19
C ALA A 81 6.57 -3.76 -5.51
N LYS A 82 7.27 -3.48 -6.62
CA LYS A 82 7.57 -2.13 -7.09
C LYS A 82 6.31 -1.39 -7.53
N ALA A 83 5.42 -2.03 -8.28
CA ALA A 83 4.14 -1.45 -8.66
C ALA A 83 3.31 -1.05 -7.43
N ALA A 84 3.25 -1.91 -6.40
CA ALA A 84 2.59 -1.57 -5.14
C ALA A 84 3.27 -0.41 -4.41
N ASP A 85 4.59 -0.26 -4.51
CA ASP A 85 5.31 0.87 -3.91
C ASP A 85 5.00 2.19 -4.62
N VAL A 86 5.00 2.19 -5.96
CA VAL A 86 4.60 3.35 -6.77
C VAL A 86 3.15 3.74 -6.45
N VAL A 87 2.23 2.78 -6.39
CA VAL A 87 0.83 3.05 -5.99
C VAL A 87 0.76 3.65 -4.60
N SER A 88 1.56 3.15 -3.65
CA SER A 88 1.63 3.72 -2.30
C SER A 88 2.04 5.18 -2.32
N THR A 89 3.08 5.55 -3.11
CA THR A 89 3.53 6.94 -3.26
C THR A 89 2.45 7.81 -3.89
N VAL A 90 1.84 7.36 -4.99
CA VAL A 90 0.79 8.10 -5.73
C VAL A 90 -0.38 8.50 -4.84
N VAL A 91 -0.82 7.60 -3.94
CA VAL A 91 -2.00 7.82 -3.09
C VAL A 91 -1.68 8.42 -1.72
N GLN A 92 -0.39 8.53 -1.35
CA GLN A 92 0.01 8.97 -0.02
C GLN A 92 -0.41 10.42 0.23
N ASN A 93 -1.34 10.62 1.15
CA ASN A 93 -1.92 11.94 1.47
C ASN A 93 -2.51 12.68 0.25
N ASN A 94 -2.88 11.96 -0.81
CA ASN A 94 -3.41 12.51 -2.05
C ASN A 94 -4.84 12.02 -2.30
N HIS A 95 -5.82 12.77 -1.80
CA HIS A 95 -7.25 12.40 -1.88
C HIS A 95 -7.74 12.18 -3.31
N ARG A 96 -7.25 12.97 -4.28
CA ARG A 96 -7.61 12.83 -5.69
C ARG A 96 -7.12 11.49 -6.24
N SER A 97 -5.85 11.17 -6.04
CA SER A 97 -5.28 9.90 -6.49
C SER A 97 -5.85 8.70 -5.75
N GLN A 98 -6.16 8.82 -4.45
CA GLN A 98 -6.90 7.81 -3.71
C GLN A 98 -8.24 7.50 -4.38
N GLN A 99 -9.03 8.53 -4.71
CA GLN A 99 -10.32 8.36 -5.38
C GLN A 99 -10.15 7.67 -6.75
N LEU A 100 -9.21 8.13 -7.57
CA LEU A 100 -8.95 7.57 -8.90
C LEU A 100 -8.54 6.08 -8.84
N VAL A 101 -7.75 5.68 -7.85
CA VAL A 101 -7.36 4.29 -7.63
C VAL A 101 -8.57 3.44 -7.19
N MET A 102 -9.44 3.98 -6.34
CA MET A 102 -10.68 3.29 -5.95
C MET A 102 -11.61 3.10 -7.15
N GLU A 103 -11.81 4.13 -7.97
CA GLU A 103 -12.64 4.09 -9.18
C GLU A 103 -12.11 3.11 -10.24
N ALA A 104 -10.79 2.96 -10.32
CA ALA A 104 -10.12 1.98 -11.19
C ALA A 104 -10.08 0.55 -10.61
N ASN A 105 -10.82 0.28 -9.52
CA ASN A 105 -10.82 -1.01 -8.80
C ASN A 105 -9.41 -1.46 -8.34
N GLY A 106 -8.52 -0.52 -8.04
CA GLY A 106 -7.14 -0.80 -7.63
C GLY A 106 -7.00 -1.44 -6.25
N MET A 107 -8.05 -1.39 -5.42
CA MET A 107 -8.08 -2.05 -4.11
C MET A 107 -8.04 -3.59 -4.24
N GLU A 108 -8.69 -4.17 -5.24
CA GLU A 108 -8.74 -5.63 -5.45
C GLU A 108 -7.35 -6.27 -5.63
N PRO A 109 -6.51 -5.86 -6.60
CA PRO A 109 -5.20 -6.48 -6.79
C PRO A 109 -4.27 -6.24 -5.60
N LEU A 110 -4.40 -5.10 -4.91
CA LEU A 110 -3.65 -4.83 -3.67
C LEU A 110 -4.02 -5.82 -2.56
N LEU A 111 -5.31 -6.10 -2.37
CA LEU A 111 -5.78 -7.07 -1.38
C LEU A 111 -5.36 -8.50 -1.75
N THR A 112 -5.45 -8.88 -3.03
CA THR A 112 -4.98 -10.17 -3.52
C THR A 112 -3.48 -10.34 -3.21
N ASN A 113 -2.66 -9.33 -3.53
CA ASN A 113 -1.23 -9.35 -3.21
C ASN A 113 -0.93 -9.37 -1.71
N PHE A 114 -1.68 -8.62 -0.90
CA PHE A 114 -1.50 -8.60 0.56
C PHE A 114 -1.82 -9.96 1.20
N THR A 115 -2.90 -10.60 0.75
CA THR A 115 -3.45 -11.81 1.38
C THR A 115 -2.80 -13.08 0.90
N SER A 116 -2.46 -13.16 -0.39
CA SER A 116 -2.24 -14.44 -1.07
C SER A 116 -0.92 -14.55 -1.83
N ASP A 117 -0.14 -13.47 -1.94
CA ASP A 117 1.14 -13.53 -2.64
C ASP A 117 2.15 -14.41 -1.88
N PRO A 118 2.88 -15.31 -2.56
CA PRO A 118 3.90 -16.13 -1.90
C PRO A 118 5.09 -15.31 -1.38
N ASP A 119 5.36 -14.14 -1.96
CA ASP A 119 6.49 -13.28 -1.58
C ASP A 119 6.08 -12.27 -0.49
N VAL A 120 6.71 -12.37 0.68
CA VAL A 120 6.43 -11.50 1.82
C VAL A 120 6.75 -10.02 1.54
N THR A 121 7.67 -9.74 0.62
CA THR A 121 8.00 -8.38 0.17
C THR A 121 6.83 -7.79 -0.59
N VAL A 122 6.23 -8.54 -1.52
CA VAL A 122 5.01 -8.13 -2.24
C VAL A 122 3.88 -7.85 -1.25
N ARG A 123 3.65 -8.78 -0.32
CA ARG A 123 2.62 -8.60 0.73
C ARG A 123 2.85 -7.33 1.56
N THR A 124 4.11 -7.05 1.91
CA THR A 124 4.50 -5.88 2.72
C THR A 124 4.31 -4.57 1.96
N LYS A 125 4.64 -4.54 0.65
CA LYS A 125 4.45 -3.38 -0.22
C LYS A 125 2.97 -3.13 -0.50
N ALA A 126 2.20 -4.18 -0.82
CA ALA A 126 0.75 -4.11 -0.98
C ALA A 126 0.04 -3.58 0.27
N LEU A 127 0.41 -4.06 1.46
CA LEU A 127 -0.11 -3.51 2.73
C LEU A 127 0.26 -2.02 2.93
N GLY A 128 1.38 -1.58 2.36
CA GLY A 128 1.74 -0.16 2.31
C GLY A 128 0.80 0.67 1.48
N ALA A 129 0.60 0.26 0.23
CA ALA A 129 -0.35 0.91 -0.65
C ALA A 129 -1.75 0.96 -0.05
N ILE A 130 -2.24 -0.15 0.52
CA ILE A 130 -3.53 -0.18 1.21
C ILE A 130 -3.56 0.82 2.37
N SER A 131 -2.54 0.80 3.24
CA SER A 131 -2.43 1.75 4.36
C SER A 131 -2.48 3.20 3.88
N SER A 132 -1.80 3.54 2.78
CA SER A 132 -1.82 4.89 2.20
C SER A 132 -3.18 5.22 1.54
N LEU A 133 -3.80 4.24 0.89
CA LEU A 133 -5.05 4.37 0.15
C LEU A 133 -6.26 4.60 1.08
N ILE A 134 -6.30 3.93 2.23
CA ILE A 134 -7.43 4.00 3.16
C ILE A 134 -7.31 5.13 4.19
N ARG A 135 -6.13 5.77 4.30
CA ARG A 135 -5.93 6.88 5.23
C ARG A 135 -6.79 8.08 4.84
N HIS A 136 -7.64 8.49 5.79
CA HIS A 136 -8.63 9.56 5.64
C HIS A 136 -9.67 9.30 4.53
N ASN A 137 -9.78 8.04 4.09
CA ASN A 137 -10.65 7.62 3.01
C ASN A 137 -11.68 6.59 3.53
N LYS A 138 -12.89 7.07 3.85
CA LYS A 138 -13.95 6.25 4.46
C LYS A 138 -14.42 5.10 3.56
N SER A 139 -14.51 5.30 2.25
CA SER A 139 -14.88 4.22 1.32
C SER A 139 -13.78 3.16 1.26
N GLY A 140 -12.51 3.57 1.18
CA GLY A 140 -11.37 2.65 1.24
C GLY A 140 -11.37 1.79 2.51
N ILE A 141 -11.68 2.36 3.67
CA ILE A 141 -11.82 1.61 4.94
C ILE A 141 -12.98 0.61 4.87
N ALA A 142 -14.12 1.01 4.31
CA ALA A 142 -15.27 0.14 4.16
C ALA A 142 -14.98 -1.05 3.24
N ASP A 143 -14.33 -0.81 2.10
CA ASP A 143 -13.95 -1.84 1.14
C ASP A 143 -12.91 -2.81 1.72
N PHE A 144 -11.89 -2.26 2.41
CA PHE A 144 -10.91 -3.07 3.13
C PHE A 144 -11.57 -4.00 4.16
N ARG A 145 -12.60 -3.51 4.87
CA ARG A 145 -13.37 -4.33 5.81
C ARG A 145 -14.18 -5.41 5.11
N LEU A 146 -14.88 -5.06 4.03
CA LEU A 146 -15.71 -6.00 3.25
C LEU A 146 -14.88 -7.14 2.65
N ALA A 147 -13.63 -6.86 2.30
CA ALA A 147 -12.70 -7.85 1.77
C ALA A 147 -11.92 -8.63 2.85
N ASN A 148 -12.43 -8.71 4.09
CA ASN A 148 -11.79 -9.42 5.20
C ASN A 148 -10.36 -8.93 5.56
N GLY A 149 -10.05 -7.66 5.30
CA GLY A 149 -8.72 -7.09 5.55
C GLY A 149 -8.24 -7.19 7.00
N TYR A 150 -9.15 -7.21 7.98
CA TYR A 150 -8.80 -7.43 9.40
C TYR A 150 -8.26 -8.83 9.70
N ALA A 151 -8.79 -9.86 9.03
CA ALA A 151 -8.28 -11.23 9.18
C ALA A 151 -6.86 -11.33 8.59
N ALA A 152 -6.65 -10.72 7.43
CA ALA A 152 -5.34 -10.65 6.80
C ALA A 152 -4.31 -9.86 7.64
N LEU A 153 -4.74 -8.78 8.33
CA LEU A 153 -3.90 -8.07 9.28
C LEU A 153 -3.47 -8.95 10.46
N ARG A 154 -4.38 -9.74 11.02
CA ARG A 154 -4.04 -10.72 12.06
C ARG A 154 -2.96 -11.68 11.56
N ASP A 155 -3.14 -12.24 10.37
CA ASP A 155 -2.20 -13.21 9.81
C ASP A 155 -0.83 -12.55 9.54
N ALA A 156 -0.81 -11.29 9.12
CA ALA A 156 0.41 -10.49 8.94
C ALA A 156 1.16 -10.22 10.25
N VAL A 157 0.44 -9.95 11.34
CA VAL A 157 1.04 -9.78 12.68
C VAL A 157 1.65 -11.11 13.20
N GLY A 158 1.11 -12.25 12.79
CA GLY A 158 1.67 -13.58 13.11
C GLY A 158 2.84 -14.02 12.22
N SER A 159 3.25 -13.22 11.22
CA SER A 159 4.34 -13.55 10.31
C SER A 159 5.72 -13.46 10.99
N GLU A 160 6.69 -14.25 10.55
CA GLU A 160 8.10 -14.13 10.98
C GLU A 160 8.79 -12.85 10.46
N SER A 161 8.21 -12.18 9.46
CA SER A 161 8.78 -10.95 8.91
C SER A 161 8.45 -9.75 9.79
N VAL A 162 9.45 -9.30 10.56
CA VAL A 162 9.39 -8.10 11.42
C VAL A 162 8.88 -6.87 10.65
N ARG A 163 9.34 -6.67 9.41
CA ARG A 163 8.89 -5.55 8.57
C ARG A 163 7.40 -5.63 8.26
N PHE A 164 6.89 -6.82 7.99
CA PHE A 164 5.47 -7.05 7.70
C PHE A 164 4.61 -6.90 8.94
N GLN A 165 5.04 -7.47 10.08
CA GLN A 165 4.41 -7.30 11.39
C GLN A 165 4.27 -5.82 11.75
N ARG A 166 5.37 -5.06 11.67
CA ARG A 166 5.37 -3.62 11.98
C ARG A 166 4.38 -2.84 11.10
N LYS A 167 4.34 -3.15 9.80
CA LYS A 167 3.40 -2.53 8.85
C LYS A 167 1.94 -2.82 9.23
N ALA A 168 1.65 -4.06 9.62
CA ALA A 168 0.32 -4.49 10.04
C ALA A 168 -0.09 -3.84 11.36
N LEU A 169 0.79 -3.82 12.37
CA LEU A 169 0.53 -3.16 13.66
C LEU A 169 0.25 -1.67 13.47
N ASN A 170 1.03 -0.97 12.63
CA ASN A 170 0.80 0.44 12.34
C ASN A 170 -0.57 0.70 11.69
N LEU A 171 -1.03 -0.20 10.81
CA LEU A 171 -2.35 -0.08 10.21
C LEU A 171 -3.46 -0.39 11.22
N ILE A 172 -3.29 -1.43 12.05
CA ILE A 172 -4.23 -1.76 13.14
C ILE A 172 -4.37 -0.58 14.09
N HIS A 173 -3.27 0.04 14.51
CA HIS A 173 -3.26 1.22 15.37
C HIS A 173 -4.02 2.39 14.73
N TYR A 174 -3.76 2.67 13.45
CA TYR A 174 -4.48 3.70 12.72
C TYR A 174 -6.00 3.42 12.70
N LEU A 175 -6.37 2.19 12.33
CA LEU A 175 -7.77 1.77 12.29
C LEU A 175 -8.43 1.85 13.67
N ALA A 176 -7.72 1.56 14.76
CA ALA A 176 -8.27 1.59 16.13
C ALA A 176 -8.69 3.00 16.55
N ARG A 177 -7.91 4.00 16.13
CA ARG A 177 -8.16 5.40 16.47
C ARG A 177 -9.32 6.02 15.69
N ILE A 178 -9.48 5.63 14.43
CA ILE A 178 -10.52 6.19 13.56
C ILE A 178 -11.84 5.42 13.65
N ALA A 179 -11.74 4.12 13.92
CA ALA A 179 -12.89 3.24 14.00
C ALA A 179 -13.14 2.94 15.48
N GLN A 180 -14.15 3.59 16.06
CA GLN A 180 -14.77 3.16 17.32
C GLN A 180 -15.33 1.71 17.26
N THR A 181 -15.10 0.98 16.15
CA THR A 181 -15.64 -0.34 15.80
C THR A 181 -14.59 -1.46 15.75
N LEU A 182 -13.30 -1.20 16.03
CA LEU A 182 -12.36 -2.30 16.31
C LEU A 182 -12.77 -3.12 17.56
N VAL A 183 -13.69 -2.56 18.35
CA VAL A 183 -14.45 -3.21 19.43
C VAL A 183 -15.19 -4.48 18.96
N SER A 184 -15.49 -4.65 17.67
CA SER A 184 -16.13 -5.87 17.14
C SER A 184 -15.15 -7.02 16.79
N TYR A 185 -13.84 -6.85 16.96
CA TYR A 185 -12.88 -7.98 16.93
C TYR A 185 -12.19 -8.19 18.31
N PRO A 186 -12.96 -8.35 19.41
CA PRO A 186 -12.47 -8.10 20.76
C PRO A 186 -11.53 -9.17 21.36
N SER A 187 -11.26 -10.29 20.68
CA SER A 187 -10.62 -11.44 21.33
C SER A 187 -9.25 -11.87 20.81
N LEU A 188 -8.83 -11.49 19.59
CA LEU A 188 -7.58 -12.02 19.02
C LEU A 188 -6.38 -11.06 19.00
N PHE A 189 -6.61 -9.78 18.69
CA PHE A 189 -5.53 -8.80 18.63
C PHE A 189 -4.79 -8.61 19.97
N PRO A 190 -5.46 -8.56 21.15
CA PRO A 190 -4.77 -8.38 22.42
C PRO A 190 -3.78 -9.51 22.74
N ARG A 191 -4.11 -10.78 22.43
CA ARG A 191 -3.22 -11.93 22.71
C ARG A 191 -1.94 -11.87 21.89
N ILE A 192 -2.06 -11.59 20.59
CA ILE A 192 -0.90 -11.50 19.70
C ILE A 192 -0.07 -10.27 20.05
N MET A 193 -0.70 -9.14 20.34
CA MET A 193 0.02 -7.93 20.77
C MET A 193 0.74 -8.12 22.11
N MET A 194 0.16 -8.87 23.06
CA MET A 194 0.84 -9.22 24.32
C MET A 194 2.11 -10.05 24.08
N HIS A 195 2.08 -10.97 23.10
CA HIS A 195 3.28 -11.70 22.70
C HIS A 195 4.32 -10.77 22.06
N LEU A 196 3.89 -9.88 21.16
CA LEU A 196 4.77 -8.93 20.48
C LEU A 196 5.31 -7.82 21.37
N ALA A 197 4.67 -7.55 22.52
CA ALA A 197 5.23 -6.67 23.56
C ALA A 197 6.57 -7.19 24.11
N SER A 198 6.84 -8.50 23.95
CA SER A 198 8.12 -9.14 24.29
C SER A 198 9.02 -9.41 23.07
N SER A 199 8.70 -8.89 21.88
CA SER A 199 9.53 -9.00 20.68
C SER A 199 10.95 -8.48 20.94
N GLU A 200 11.98 -8.99 20.27
CA GLU A 200 13.35 -8.42 20.35
C GLU A 200 13.49 -7.12 19.54
N ASP A 201 12.59 -6.89 18.59
CA ASP A 201 12.56 -5.67 17.78
C ASP A 201 11.86 -4.51 18.51
N SER A 202 12.55 -3.37 18.65
CA SER A 202 12.04 -2.21 19.40
C SER A 202 10.79 -1.60 18.78
N ASP A 203 10.72 -1.54 17.45
CA ASP A 203 9.60 -0.90 16.76
C ASP A 203 8.34 -1.76 16.86
N VAL A 204 8.49 -3.09 16.73
CA VAL A 204 7.40 -4.05 16.92
C VAL A 204 6.88 -4.00 18.36
N ARG A 205 7.78 -4.00 19.36
CA ARG A 205 7.38 -3.83 20.77
C ARG A 205 6.61 -2.53 20.99
N GLU A 206 7.15 -1.40 20.50
CA GLU A 206 6.53 -0.08 20.67
C GLU A 206 5.14 -0.04 20.02
N ALA A 207 5.01 -0.53 18.79
CA ALA A 207 3.74 -0.56 18.08
C ALA A 207 2.70 -1.48 18.77
N ALA A 208 3.14 -2.64 19.29
CA ALA A 208 2.28 -3.55 20.03
C ALA A 208 1.79 -2.92 21.35
N LEU A 209 2.69 -2.33 22.14
CA LEU A 209 2.36 -1.67 23.42
C LEU A 209 1.43 -0.47 23.22
N ARG A 210 1.67 0.36 22.19
CA ARG A 210 0.77 1.47 21.84
C ARG A 210 -0.63 0.98 21.48
N SER A 211 -0.71 -0.10 20.70
CA SER A 211 -2.00 -0.70 20.32
C SER A 211 -2.75 -1.26 21.53
N LEU A 212 -2.04 -1.93 22.46
CA LEU A 212 -2.61 -2.42 23.72
C LEU A 212 -3.12 -1.30 24.62
N LEU A 213 -2.36 -0.20 24.74
CA LEU A 213 -2.76 0.96 25.53
C LEU A 213 -4.06 1.59 25.02
N ASP A 214 -4.17 1.77 23.71
CA ASP A 214 -5.38 2.36 23.12
C ASP A 214 -6.60 1.43 23.29
N LEU A 215 -6.41 0.11 23.15
CA LEU A 215 -7.46 -0.87 23.43
C LEU A 215 -7.90 -0.86 24.90
N ALA A 216 -6.98 -0.67 25.84
CA ALA A 216 -7.29 -0.57 27.26
C ALA A 216 -8.08 0.70 27.60
N ARG A 217 -7.72 1.84 26.96
CA ARG A 217 -8.43 3.12 27.15
C ARG A 217 -9.87 3.06 26.65
N ASP A 218 -10.11 2.52 25.46
CA ASP A 218 -11.47 2.41 24.91
C ASP A 218 -12.38 1.49 25.76
N ARG A 219 -11.83 0.44 26.39
CA ARG A 219 -12.57 -0.38 27.37
C ARG A 219 -12.90 0.37 28.66
N SER A 220 -12.03 1.26 29.12
CA SER A 220 -12.29 2.06 30.32
C SER A 220 -13.34 3.15 30.11
N GLU A 221 -13.51 3.63 28.87
CA GLU A 221 -14.49 4.64 28.50
C GLU A 221 -15.88 4.05 28.18
N LYS A 222 -15.99 2.74 27.98
CA LYS A 222 -17.23 1.98 27.79
C LYS A 222 -17.35 0.91 28.87
N PRO A 223 -17.77 1.25 30.11
CA PRO A 223 -18.01 0.24 31.13
C PRO A 223 -19.12 -0.69 30.64
N ASP A 224 -18.87 -2.00 30.76
CA ASP A 224 -19.78 -3.09 30.36
C ASP A 224 -21.23 -2.77 30.78
N THR A 225 -22.10 -2.53 29.79
CA THR A 225 -23.56 -2.54 29.93
C THR A 225 -24.10 -3.93 29.65
#